data_AF-A0A2V9JUH4-F1
#
_entry.id   AF-A0A2V9JUH4-F1
#
_cell.length_a   1.000
_cell.length_b   1.000
_cell.length_c   1.000
_cell.angle_alpha   90.00
_cell.angle_beta   90.00
_cell.angle_gamma   90.00
#
_symmetry.space_group_name_H-M   'P 1'
#
loop_
_entity.id
_entity.type
_entity.pdbx_description
1 polymer ?
#
loop_
_entity_poly.entity_id
_entity_poly.type
_entity_poly.pdbx_seq_one_letter_code
_entity_poly.pdbx_strand_id
1 'polypeptide(L)' 'MEGKPEILTIPGQWNISYQYAAGVTGSEFLRRLRDEKRISGVACPRCRRVILPPRGFCDRCFAAVEGWVDVGPGGV' A
#
# COMPACT_ATOMS: atom_id res chain seq x y z
N MET A 1 42.72 -28.18 18.75
CA MET A 1 41.25 -28.22 18.72
C MET A 1 40.88 -28.52 17.28
N GLU A 2 40.40 -29.74 17.05
CA GLU A 2 40.01 -30.34 15.76
C GLU A 2 39.42 -29.33 14.77
N GLY A 3 39.86 -29.38 13.51
CA GLY A 3 39.49 -28.45 12.45
C GLY A 3 37.97 -28.34 12.25
N LYS A 4 37.47 -27.12 12.17
CA LYS A 4 36.05 -26.83 11.95
C LYS A 4 35.63 -27.42 10.59
N PRO A 5 34.51 -28.14 10.51
CA PRO A 5 34.02 -28.67 9.24
C PRO A 5 33.74 -27.54 8.25
N GLU A 6 34.06 -27.79 6.98
CA GLU A 6 33.75 -26.87 5.88
C GLU A 6 32.22 -26.76 5.72
N ILE A 7 31.71 -25.52 5.75
CA ILE A 7 30.30 -25.25 5.52
C ILE A 7 30.05 -25.12 4.02
N LEU A 8 29.48 -26.17 3.44
CA LEU A 8 29.03 -26.15 2.06
C LEU A 8 27.74 -25.32 1.94
N THR A 9 27.73 -24.37 1.01
CA THR A 9 26.53 -23.59 0.69
C THR A 9 25.99 -24.04 -0.66
N ILE A 10 24.70 -24.38 -0.70
CA ILE A 10 24.01 -24.81 -1.91
C ILE A 10 23.10 -23.67 -2.35
N PRO A 11 23.27 -23.12 -3.58
CA PRO A 11 22.39 -22.06 -4.07
C PRO A 11 20.97 -22.59 -4.25
N GLY A 12 20.00 -21.92 -3.65
CA GLY A 12 18.57 -22.20 -3.80
C GLY A 12 17.83 -20.96 -4.31
N GLN A 13 16.84 -21.17 -5.18
CA GLN A 13 15.91 -20.14 -5.62
C GLN A 13 14.50 -20.47 -5.13
N TRP A 14 13.83 -19.50 -4.53
CA TRP A 14 12.42 -19.61 -4.16
C TRP A 14 11.58 -18.84 -5.17
N ASN A 15 10.72 -19.55 -5.90
CA ASN A 15 9.72 -18.95 -6.77
C ASN A 15 8.34 -19.25 -6.19
N ILE A 16 7.84 -18.33 -5.35
CA ILE A 16 6.60 -18.51 -4.59
C ILE A 16 5.51 -17.65 -5.21
N SER A 17 4.45 -18.30 -5.69
CA SER A 17 3.22 -17.63 -6.10
C SER A 17 2.30 -17.48 -4.89
N TYR A 18 1.84 -16.26 -4.63
CA TYR A 18 0.91 -15.97 -3.54
C TYR A 18 -0.09 -14.89 -3.95
N GLN A 19 -1.25 -14.91 -3.31
CA GLN A 19 -2.26 -13.86 -3.41
C GLN A 19 -2.21 -13.04 -2.12
N TYR A 20 -2.00 -11.73 -2.26
CA TYR A 20 -2.03 -10.80 -1.13
C TYR A 20 -3.30 -9.96 -1.19
N ALA A 21 -3.94 -9.77 -0.04
CA ALA A 21 -5.09 -8.87 0.04
C ALA A 21 -4.63 -7.41 -0.07
N ALA A 22 -5.20 -6.64 -0.99
CA ALA A 22 -4.91 -5.20 -1.12
C ALA A 22 -5.40 -4.37 0.09
N GLY A 23 -6.06 -4.98 1.07
CA GLY A 23 -6.72 -4.31 2.18
C GLY A 23 -7.96 -3.52 1.75
N VAL A 24 -8.75 -3.04 2.71
CA VAL A 24 -10.03 -2.35 2.43
C VAL A 24 -9.80 -1.08 1.59
N THR A 25 -8.89 -0.21 2.03
CA THR A 25 -8.62 1.06 1.33
C THR A 25 -8.03 0.85 -0.06
N GLY A 26 -7.06 -0.07 -0.20
CA GLY A 26 -6.45 -0.36 -1.50
C GLY A 26 -7.44 -1.00 -2.47
N SER A 27 -8.27 -1.94 -1.99
CA SER A 27 -9.30 -2.59 -2.81
C SER A 27 -10.31 -1.57 -3.34
N GLU A 28 -10.78 -0.65 -2.49
CA GLU A 28 -11.72 0.39 -2.90
C GLU A 28 -11.10 1.41 -3.86
N PHE A 29 -9.83 1.78 -3.68
CA PHE A 29 -9.11 2.65 -4.61
C PHE A 29 -9.01 2.01 -6.01
N LEU A 30 -8.60 0.74 -6.07
CA LEU A 30 -8.49 0.01 -7.34
C LEU A 30 -9.86 -0.21 -7.99
N ARG A 31 -10.91 -0.45 -7.20
CA ARG A 31 -12.29 -0.56 -7.69
C ARG A 31 -12.76 0.76 -8.31
N ARG A 32 -12.60 1.89 -7.62
CA ARG A 32 -12.93 3.23 -8.15
C ARG A 32 -12.16 3.57 -9.43
N LEU A 33 -10.88 3.20 -9.48
CA LEU A 33 -10.06 3.44 -10.66
C LEU A 33 -10.55 2.59 -11.87
N ARG A 34 -10.75 1.29 -11.67
CA ARG A 34 -11.14 0.35 -12.72
C ARG A 34 -12.58 0.58 -13.19
N ASP A 35 -13.51 0.70 -12.24
CA ASP A 35 -14.95 0.59 -12.49
C ASP A 35 -15.59 1.98 -12.64
N GLU A 36 -15.13 2.99 -11.90
CA GLU A 36 -15.70 4.36 -11.93
C GLU A 36 -14.86 5.35 -12.74
N LYS A 37 -13.64 4.96 -13.15
CA LYS A 37 -12.67 5.84 -13.82
C LYS A 37 -12.34 7.09 -13.00
N ARG A 38 -12.32 6.96 -11.68
CA ARG A 38 -12.04 8.05 -10.74
C ARG A 38 -10.72 7.83 -10.01
N ILE A 39 -9.93 8.89 -9.92
CA ILE A 39 -8.78 8.98 -9.03
C ILE A 39 -9.28 9.62 -7.74
N SER A 40 -9.34 8.82 -6.68
CA SER A 40 -9.85 9.26 -5.38
C SER A 40 -8.78 9.05 -4.30
N GLY A 41 -8.54 10.09 -3.51
CA GLY A 41 -7.74 10.03 -2.29
C GLY A 41 -8.63 9.96 -1.04
N VAL A 42 -8.00 10.06 0.13
CA VAL A 42 -8.68 10.20 1.43
C VAL A 42 -8.22 11.47 2.14
N ALA A 43 -9.14 12.16 2.81
CA ALA A 43 -8.83 13.39 3.53
C ALA A 43 -8.59 13.12 5.02
N CYS A 44 -7.52 13.67 5.57
CA CYS A 44 -7.30 13.61 7.02
C CYS A 44 -8.21 14.59 7.75
N PRO A 45 -8.99 14.16 8.75
CA PRO A 45 -9.88 15.06 9.50
C PRO A 45 -9.11 16.07 10.37
N ARG A 46 -7.83 15.82 10.69
CA ARG A 46 -7.01 16.73 11.54
C ARG A 46 -6.27 17.79 10.73
N CYS A 47 -5.54 17.38 9.69
CA CYS A 47 -4.69 18.29 8.93
C CYS A 47 -5.23 18.65 7.55
N ARG A 48 -6.40 18.12 7.16
CA ARG A 48 -7.07 18.34 5.87
C ARG A 48 -6.25 17.95 4.63
N ARG A 49 -5.12 17.26 4.82
CA ARG A 49 -4.33 16.72 3.70
C ARG A 49 -5.13 15.64 2.98
N VAL A 50 -5.15 15.74 1.65
CA VAL A 50 -5.57 14.64 0.78
C VAL A 50 -4.38 13.71 0.55
N ILE A 51 -4.58 12.42 0.83
CA ILE A 51 -3.56 11.38 0.72
C ILE A 51 -3.88 10.55 -0.53
N LEU A 52 -2.94 10.56 -1.47
CA LEU A 52 -2.99 9.81 -2.72
C LEU A 52 -1.60 9.20 -2.99
N PRO A 53 -1.46 7.87 -3.16
CA PRO A 53 -2.49 6.84 -3.03
C PRO A 53 -3.10 6.78 -1.62
N PRO A 54 -4.39 6.43 -1.48
CA PRO A 54 -5.08 6.45 -0.18
C PRO A 54 -4.57 5.35 0.75
N ARG A 55 -4.61 5.62 2.05
CA ARG A 55 -4.23 4.69 3.14
C ARG A 55 -5.31 4.71 4.22
N GLY A 56 -5.35 3.69 5.07
CA GLY A 56 -6.32 3.62 6.18
C GLY A 56 -6.10 4.64 7.30
N PHE A 57 -4.99 5.39 7.28
CA PHE A 57 -4.67 6.42 8.27
C PHE A 57 -3.77 7.52 7.69
N CYS A 58 -3.71 8.65 8.39
CA CYS A 58 -2.80 9.75 8.10
C CYS A 58 -1.43 9.51 8.74
N ASP A 59 -0.38 9.40 7.93
CA ASP A 59 1.01 9.20 8.35
C ASP A 59 1.58 10.35 9.18
N ARG A 60 1.05 11.57 9.02
CA ARG A 60 1.48 12.74 9.82
C ARG A 60 0.77 12.83 11.16
N CYS A 61 -0.52 12.54 11.20
CA CYS A 61 -1.37 12.77 12.37
C CYS A 61 -1.66 11.51 13.17
N PHE A 62 -1.31 10.33 12.64
CA PHE A 62 -1.64 9.01 13.19
C PHE A 62 -3.14 8.87 13.52
N ALA A 63 -3.98 9.50 12.70
CA ALA A 63 -5.43 9.46 12.83
C ALA A 63 -6.03 8.60 11.72
N ALA A 64 -7.09 7.86 12.04
CA ALA A 64 -7.93 7.21 11.04
C ALA A 64 -8.44 8.24 10.04
N VAL A 65 -8.60 7.79 8.80
CA VAL A 65 -9.16 8.61 7.73
C VAL A 65 -10.42 7.94 7.20
N GLU A 66 -11.49 8.71 7.21
CA GLU A 66 -12.83 8.28 6.82
C GLU A 66 -13.34 9.33 5.85
N GLY A 67 -13.59 8.92 4.60
CA GLY A 67 -14.05 9.82 3.54
C GLY A 67 -13.14 9.83 2.31
N TRP A 68 -13.78 9.69 1.14
CA TRP A 68 -13.14 9.71 -0.17
C TRP A 68 -13.28 11.08 -0.82
N VAL A 69 -12.21 11.53 -1.47
CA VAL A 69 -12.18 12.81 -2.20
C VAL A 69 -11.68 12.54 -3.61
N ASP A 70 -12.50 12.87 -4.60
CA ASP A 70 -12.12 12.77 -6.02
C ASP A 70 -11.16 13.93 -6.36
N VAL A 71 -10.01 13.63 -6.96
CA VAL A 71 -8.94 14.61 -7.23
C VAL A 71 -8.73 14.90 -8.72
N GLY A 72 -9.35 14.12 -9.60
CA GLY A 72 -9.16 14.27 -11.05
C GLY A 72 -7.76 13.89 -11.54
N PRO A 73 -7.50 13.97 -12.86
CA PRO A 73 -6.24 13.54 -13.47
C PRO A 73 -5.16 14.64 -13.53
N GLY A 74 -5.47 15.87 -13.10
CA GLY A 74 -4.55 17.00 -13.17
C GLY A 74 -3.40 16.85 -12.18
N GLY A 75 -2.17 16.92 -12.68
CA GLY A 75 -0.94 17.08 -11.89
C GLY A 75 -0.35 18.49 -12.06
N VAL A 76 0.55 18.86 -11.16
CA VAL A 76 1.36 20.09 -11.25
C VAL A 76 2.85 19.75 -11.27
#